data_AF-A0A9W9S975-F1
#
_entry.id   AF-A0A9W9S975-F1
#
_cell.length_a   1.000
_cell.length_b   1.000
_cell.length_c   1.000
_cell.angle_alpha   90.00
_cell.angle_beta   90.00
_cell.angle_gamma   90.00
#
_symmetry.space_group_name_H-M   'P 1'
#
loop_
_entity.id
_entity.type
_entity.pdbx_description
1 polymer ?
#
loop_
_entity_poly.entity_id
_entity_poly.type
_entity_poly.pdbx_seq_one_letter_code
_entity_poly.pdbx_strand_id
1 'polypeptide(L)' 'MTVIYLQFPQSPAPEQCITFVTEALQKINPDLSESKRTEDSITFTSTDHDVDIYGDIFKLWLDSEPPVIDTWRMVSHG' A
#
# COMPACT_ATOMS: atom_id res chain seq x y z
N MET A 1 9.70 -8.74 9.25
CA MET A 1 9.72 -7.80 8.11
C MET A 1 8.47 -8.03 7.27
N THR A 2 7.63 -7.02 7.21
CA THR A 2 6.45 -6.96 6.36
C THR A 2 6.77 -6.31 5.03
N VAL A 3 6.29 -6.91 3.94
CA VAL A 3 6.34 -6.35 2.58
C VAL A 3 4.91 -6.15 2.11
N ILE A 4 4.60 -4.92 1.68
CA ILE A 4 3.29 -4.52 1.17
C ILE A 4 3.45 -4.13 -0.29
N TYR A 5 2.66 -4.72 -1.16
CA TYR A 5 2.56 -4.36 -2.56
C TYR A 5 1.17 -3.81 -2.84
N LEU A 6 1.07 -2.64 -3.47
CA LEU A 6 -0.17 -2.03 -3.95
C LEU A 6 -0.07 -1.77 -5.45
N GLN A 7 -1.11 -2.17 -6.19
CA GLN A 7 -1.29 -1.85 -7.60
C GLN A 7 -2.45 -0.88 -7.78
N PHE A 8 -2.28 0.14 -8.62
CA PHE A 8 -3.29 1.16 -8.89
C PHE A 8 -4.10 0.82 -10.15
N PRO A 9 -5.37 1.25 -10.26
CA PRO A 9 -6.20 0.97 -11.43
C PRO A 9 -5.77 1.68 -12.73
N GLN A 10 -4.89 2.68 -12.62
CA GLN A 10 -4.42 3.49 -13.74
C GLN A 10 -2.91 3.33 -13.92
N SER A 11 -2.47 3.33 -15.18
CA SER A 11 -1.04 3.33 -15.54
C SER A 11 -0.78 4.47 -16.54
N PRO A 12 0.01 5.49 -16.18
CA PRO A 12 0.62 5.69 -14.86
C PRO A 12 -0.42 6.03 -13.79
N ALA A 13 -0.13 5.63 -12.55
CA ALA A 13 -0.93 5.95 -11.38
C ALA A 13 -0.87 7.47 -11.11
N PRO A 14 -2.01 8.13 -10.83
CA PRO A 14 -2.02 9.53 -10.46
C PRO A 14 -1.14 9.78 -9.22
N GLU A 15 -0.28 10.80 -9.27
CA GLU A 15 0.64 11.13 -8.16
C GLU A 15 -0.11 11.35 -6.84
N GLN A 16 -1.29 11.97 -6.91
CA GLN A 16 -2.17 12.16 -5.76
C GLN A 16 -2.60 10.83 -5.09
N CYS A 17 -2.81 9.76 -5.84
CA CYS A 17 -3.15 8.44 -5.31
C CYS A 17 -1.93 7.84 -4.60
N ILE A 18 -0.74 7.97 -5.18
CA ILE A 18 0.51 7.50 -4.58
C ILE A 18 0.79 8.23 -3.26
N THR A 19 0.66 9.56 -3.25
CA THR A 19 0.84 10.37 -2.03
C THR A 19 -0.19 10.00 -0.97
N PHE A 20 -1.46 9.86 -1.36
CA PHE A 20 -2.53 9.48 -0.43
C PHE A 20 -2.25 8.13 0.25
N VAL A 21 -1.93 7.07 -0.51
CA VAL A 21 -1.67 5.75 0.09
C VAL A 21 -0.40 5.76 0.95
N THR A 22 0.64 6.48 0.52
CA THR A 22 1.90 6.57 1.27
C THR A 22 1.67 7.25 2.63
N GLU A 23 1.01 8.40 2.65
CA GLU A 23 0.73 9.12 3.90
C GLU A 23 -0.22 8.33 4.81
N ALA A 24 -1.25 7.68 4.25
CA ALA A 24 -2.18 6.88 5.02
C ALA A 24 -1.46 5.68 5.69
N LEU A 25 -0.59 5.01 4.95
CA LEU A 25 0.16 3.88 5.47
C LEU A 25 1.22 4.29 6.50
N GLN A 26 1.90 5.42 6.30
CA GLN A 26 2.86 5.96 7.27
C GLN A 26 2.21 6.44 8.56
N LYS A 27 0.94 6.86 8.53
CA LYS A 27 0.16 7.15 9.75
C LYS A 27 -0.13 5.89 10.56
N ILE A 28 -0.31 4.75 9.90
CA ILE A 28 -0.54 3.45 10.55
C ILE A 28 0.79 2.90 11.10
N ASN A 29 1.86 2.95 10.30
CA ASN A 29 3.19 2.52 10.70
C ASN A 29 4.25 3.54 10.23
N PRO A 30 4.78 4.37 11.14
CA PRO A 30 5.79 5.38 10.82
C PRO A 30 7.11 4.81 10.27
N ASP A 31 7.43 3.55 10.60
CA ASP A 31 8.66 2.88 10.15
C ASP A 31 8.51 2.28 8.73
N LEU A 32 7.32 2.36 8.14
CA LEU A 32 7.06 1.91 6.79
C LEU A 32 7.81 2.77 5.76
N SER A 33 8.64 2.12 4.97
CA SER A 33 9.48 2.76 3.95
C SER A 33 9.14 2.26 2.56
N GLU A 34 9.12 3.16 1.57
CA GLU A 34 9.01 2.77 0.17
C GLU A 34 10.30 2.06 -0.27
N SER A 35 10.16 0.91 -0.93
CA SER A 35 11.28 0.09 -1.41
C SER A 35 11.37 0.05 -2.94
N LYS A 36 10.23 0.14 -3.62
CA LYS A 36 10.14 0.10 -5.09
C LYS A 36 8.88 0.81 -5.57
N ARG A 37 8.99 1.48 -6.72
CA ARG A 37 7.88 2.12 -7.44
C ARG A 37 7.98 1.81 -8.93
N THR A 38 6.84 1.55 -9.56
CA THR A 38 6.66 1.45 -11.01
C THR A 38 5.61 2.47 -11.47
N GLU A 39 5.26 2.47 -12.76
CA GLU A 39 4.24 3.37 -13.30
C GLU A 39 2.87 3.16 -12.64
N ASP A 40 2.53 1.94 -12.24
CA ASP A 40 1.20 1.52 -11.75
C ASP A 40 1.23 0.85 -10.37
N SER A 41 2.38 0.80 -9.70
CA SER A 41 2.49 0.10 -8.42
C SER A 41 3.54 0.68 -7.49
N ILE A 42 3.37 0.39 -6.20
CA ILE A 42 4.30 0.76 -5.14
C ILE A 42 4.48 -0.40 -4.16
N THR A 43 5.69 -0.58 -3.67
CA THR A 43 6.04 -1.59 -2.67
C THR A 43 6.66 -0.92 -1.46
N PHE A 44 6.13 -1.24 -0.28
CA PHE A 44 6.62 -0.80 1.00
C PHE A 44 7.21 -1.96 1.80
N THR A 45 8.15 -1.63 2.67
CA THR A 45 8.77 -2.56 3.62
C THR A 45 8.75 -1.96 5.02
N SER A 46 8.47 -2.79 6.02
CA SER A 46 8.59 -2.43 7.44
C SER A 46 9.34 -3.53 8.19
N THR A 47 10.10 -3.15 9.21
CA THR A 47 10.70 -4.09 10.17
C THR A 47 9.65 -4.73 11.07
N ASP A 48 8.49 -4.11 11.21
CA ASP A 48 7.32 -4.69 11.86
C ASP A 48 6.88 -5.98 11.13
N HIS A 49 6.27 -6.88 11.88
CA HIS A 49 5.73 -8.16 11.41
C HIS A 49 4.20 -8.20 11.45
N ASP A 50 3.56 -7.20 12.07
CA ASP A 50 2.11 -7.09 12.13
C ASP A 50 1.57 -6.66 10.77
N VAL A 51 0.86 -7.58 10.12
CA VAL A 51 0.20 -7.38 8.82
C VAL A 51 -1.29 -7.10 8.97
N ASP A 52 -1.87 -7.42 10.13
CA ASP A 52 -3.31 -7.35 10.33
C ASP A 52 -3.79 -5.90 10.39
N ILE A 53 -2.90 -4.96 10.78
CA ILE A 53 -3.18 -3.52 10.85
C ILE A 53 -3.55 -2.86 9.52
N TYR A 54 -3.23 -3.49 8.38
CA TYR A 54 -3.50 -2.91 7.05
C TYR A 54 -4.66 -3.56 6.28
N GLY A 55 -5.12 -4.73 6.72
CA GLY A 55 -6.11 -5.51 5.96
C GLY A 55 -7.41 -4.73 5.71
N ASP A 56 -7.93 -4.08 6.75
CA ASP A 56 -9.18 -3.33 6.67
C ASP A 56 -9.09 -2.11 5.74
N ILE A 57 -8.00 -1.35 5.79
CA ILE A 57 -7.83 -0.18 4.93
C ILE A 57 -7.67 -0.56 3.47
N PHE A 58 -6.97 -1.66 3.17
CA PHE A 58 -6.85 -2.15 1.79
C PHE A 58 -8.15 -2.67 1.22
N LYS A 59 -8.96 -3.33 2.05
CA LYS A 59 -10.30 -3.72 1.64
C LYS A 59 -11.18 -2.52 1.33
N LEU A 60 -11.16 -1.49 2.19
CA LEU A 60 -11.89 -0.24 1.96
C LEU A 60 -11.46 0.47 0.67
N TRP A 61 -10.16 0.47 0.36
CA TRP A 61 -9.62 1.07 -0.87
C TRP A 61 -9.95 0.30 -2.13
N LEU A 62 -10.05 -1.03 -2.03
CA LEU A 62 -10.46 -1.89 -3.13
C LEU A 62 -11.95 -1.75 -3.43
N ASP A 63 -12.77 -1.64 -2.38
CA ASP A 63 -14.23 -1.57 -2.48
C ASP A 63 -14.77 -0.13 -2.71
N SER A 64 -13.91 0.88 -2.83
CA SER A 64 -14.33 2.28 -3.06
C SER A 64 -14.73 2.56 -4.52
N GLU A 65 -15.48 3.64 -4.75
CA GLU A 65 -15.90 4.07 -6.09
C GLU A 65 -15.49 5.55 -6.36
N PRO A 66 -14.49 5.81 -7.22
CA PRO A 66 -13.62 4.83 -7.88
C PRO A 66 -12.68 4.12 -6.89
N PRO A 67 -12.16 2.93 -7.24
CA PRO A 67 -11.19 2.21 -6.41
C PRO A 67 -9.88 2.99 -6.31
N VAL A 68 -9.29 3.02 -5.11
CA VAL A 68 -7.97 3.63 -4.88
C VAL A 68 -6.85 2.70 -5.37
N ILE A 69 -7.02 1.40 -5.13
CA ILE A 69 -6.12 0.33 -5.58
C ILE A 69 -6.92 -0.72 -6.36
N ASP A 70 -6.27 -1.41 -7.29
CA ASP A 70 -6.84 -2.54 -8.02
C ASP A 70 -6.52 -3.88 -7.34
N THR A 71 -5.33 -3.99 -6.74
CA THR A 71 -4.86 -5.20 -6.07
C THR A 71 -3.89 -4.84 -4.95
N TRP A 72 -3.83 -5.67 -3.91
CA TRP A 72 -2.79 -5.64 -2.90
C TRP A 72 -2.25 -7.03 -2.59
N ARG A 73 -1.00 -7.09 -2.10
CA ARG A 73 -0.39 -8.29 -1.52
C ARG A 73 0.39 -7.90 -0.27
N MET A 74 0.31 -8.71 0.77
CA MET A 74 1.09 -8.56 1.99
C MET A 74 1.79 -9.86 2.33
N VAL A 75 3.05 -9.77 2.74
CA VAL A 75 3.83 -10.92 3.22
C VAL A 75 4.61 -10.50 4.46
N SER A 76 4.44 -11.24 5.56
CA SER A 76 5.28 -11.11 6.75
C SER A 76 6.30 -12.24 6.78
N HIS A 77 7.58 -11.89 6.95
CA HIS A 77 8.65 -12.84 7.23
C HIS A 77 8.97 -12.76 8.72
N GLY A 78 8.65 -13.82 9.46
CA GLY A 78 8.99 -14.02 10.87
C GLY A 78 10.44 -14.41 11.10
#